data_AF-A0A6G0W9A1-F1
#
_entry.id   AF-A0A6G0W9A1-F1
#
_cell.length_a   1.000
_cell.length_b   1.000
_cell.length_c   1.000
_cell.angle_alpha   90.00
_cell.angle_beta   90.00
_cell.angle_gamma   90.00
#
_symmetry.space_group_name_H-M   'P 1'
#
loop_
_entity.id
_entity.type
_entity.pdbx_description
1 polymer ?
#
loop_
_entity_poly.entity_id
_entity_poly.type
_entity_poly.pdbx_seq_one_letter_code
_entity_poly.pdbx_strand_id
1 'polypeptide(L)' 'MSAYTPYEARTREPSVLIPSDDLQIARNSLTEFDGLDTDDPVWFIDNTESVLEQTRLIVAGWWRAVEPQLKGKAGE' A
#
# COMPACT_ATOMS: atom_id res chain seq x y z
N MET A 1 -24.72 13.08 -10.22
CA MET A 1 -23.74 12.72 -11.27
C MET A 1 -22.42 12.46 -10.57
N SER A 2 -21.98 11.21 -10.52
CA SER A 2 -20.76 10.78 -9.84
C SER A 2 -19.55 11.28 -10.61
N ALA A 3 -18.72 12.12 -9.99
CA ALA A 3 -17.49 12.62 -10.60
C ALA A 3 -16.43 11.52 -10.54
N TYR A 4 -16.39 10.67 -11.56
CA TYR A 4 -15.24 9.80 -11.82
C TYR A 4 -14.09 10.69 -12.32
N THR A 5 -13.21 11.07 -11.41
CA THR A 5 -11.93 11.71 -11.78
C THR A 5 -10.98 10.62 -12.30
N PRO A 6 -10.42 10.76 -13.50
CA PRO A 6 -9.51 9.78 -14.07
C PRO A 6 -8.24 9.66 -13.21
N TYR A 7 -7.77 8.41 -13.06
CA TYR A 7 -6.59 8.03 -12.27
C TYR A 7 -5.32 8.84 -12.62
N GLU A 8 -5.27 9.41 -13.82
CA GLU A 8 -4.11 10.16 -14.35
C GLU A 8 -3.85 11.50 -13.64
N ALA A 9 -4.84 12.07 -12.94
CA ALA A 9 -4.71 13.37 -12.27
C ALA A 9 -3.95 13.33 -10.93
N ARG A 10 -3.55 12.15 -10.43
CA ARG A 10 -2.77 12.01 -9.18
C ARG A 10 -1.25 11.94 -9.36
N THR A 11 -0.73 12.12 -10.57
CA THR A 11 0.71 11.92 -10.87
C THR A 11 1.63 13.07 -10.44
N ARG A 12 1.12 14.05 -9.68
CA ARG A 12 1.97 15.02 -8.95
C ARG A 12 1.56 15.05 -7.49
N GLU A 13 1.70 13.90 -6.84
CA GLU A 13 1.82 13.94 -5.38
C GLU A 13 3.02 14.83 -5.05
N PRO A 14 2.89 15.81 -4.13
CA PRO A 14 4.06 16.53 -3.65
C PRO A 14 5.07 15.49 -3.19
N SER A 15 6.35 15.73 -3.44
CA SER A 15 7.44 14.86 -2.96
C SER A 15 7.42 14.86 -1.44
N VAL A 16 6.51 14.10 -0.84
CA VAL A 16 6.44 13.93 0.60
C VAL A 16 7.66 13.10 0.94
N LEU A 17 8.54 13.71 1.71
CA LEU A 17 9.66 13.05 2.35
C LEU A 17 9.07 12.02 3.30
N ILE A 18 8.96 10.78 2.83
CA ILE A 18 8.62 9.64 3.65
C ILE A 18 9.87 9.32 4.47
N PRO A 19 9.80 9.31 5.81
CA PRO A 19 10.92 8.86 6.63
C PRO A 19 11.30 7.43 6.26
N SER A 20 12.57 7.20 5.89
CA SER A 20 13.04 5.90 5.44
C SER A 20 12.86 4.80 6.49
N ASP A 21 13.01 5.14 7.78
CA ASP A 21 12.82 4.21 8.89
C ASP A 21 11.36 3.74 9.00
N ASP A 22 10.39 4.67 8.93
CA ASP A 22 8.96 4.33 9.00
C ASP A 22 8.54 3.49 7.78
N LEU A 23 9.09 3.79 6.59
CA LEU A 23 8.84 3.00 5.38
C LEU A 23 9.42 1.60 5.48
N GLN A 24 10.62 1.46 6.05
CA GLN A 24 11.25 0.16 6.24
C GLN A 24 10.52 -0.68 7.30
N ILE A 25 10.07 -0.05 8.40
CA ILE A 25 9.25 -0.71 9.42
C ILE A 25 7.95 -1.22 8.78
N ALA A 26 7.23 -0.37 8.04
CA ALA A 26 6.02 -0.78 7.34
C ALA A 26 6.25 -1.99 6.43
N ARG A 27 7.29 -1.94 5.60
CA ARG A 27 7.62 -3.05 4.68
C ARG A 27 7.94 -4.35 5.40
N ASN A 28 8.62 -4.28 6.54
CA ASN A 28 8.98 -5.47 7.32
C ASN A 28 7.78 -6.06 8.07
N SER A 29 6.76 -5.24 8.36
CA SER A 29 5.54 -5.66 9.05
C SER A 29 4.45 -6.16 8.11
N LEU A 30 4.45 -5.71 6.87
CA LEU A 30 3.52 -6.20 5.86
C LEU A 30 3.84 -7.62 5.43
N THR A 31 2.79 -8.40 5.20
CA THR A 31 2.88 -9.74 4.64
C THR A 31 2.80 -9.68 3.12
N GLU A 32 3.45 -10.62 2.44
CA GLU A 32 3.33 -10.76 0.99
C GLU A 32 1.93 -11.25 0.60
N PHE A 33 1.48 -10.87 -0.59
CA PHE A 33 0.20 -11.28 -1.16
C PHE A 33 0.40 -11.64 -2.64
N ASP A 34 0.22 -12.93 -2.98
CA ASP A 34 0.50 -13.47 -4.30
C ASP A 34 -0.69 -13.34 -5.28
N GLY A 35 -1.88 -13.05 -4.76
CA GLY A 35 -3.11 -12.94 -5.56
C GLY A 35 -3.62 -14.30 -6.05
N LEU A 36 -3.38 -15.36 -5.27
CA LEU A 36 -3.90 -16.70 -5.52
C LEU A 36 -5.32 -16.86 -4.94
N ASP A 37 -6.10 -17.81 -5.48
CA ASP A 37 -7.46 -18.09 -4.97
C ASP A 37 -7.46 -18.61 -3.51
N THR A 38 -6.31 -19.05 -3.02
CA THR A 38 -6.09 -19.46 -1.62
C THR A 38 -5.75 -18.30 -0.70
N ASP A 39 -5.37 -17.15 -1.25
CA ASP A 39 -5.07 -15.98 -0.45
C ASP A 39 -6.36 -15.35 0.05
N ASP A 40 -6.33 -14.83 1.28
CA ASP A 40 -7.44 -14.09 1.85
C ASP A 40 -7.22 -12.58 1.63
N PRO A 41 -7.90 -11.97 0.64
CA PRO A 41 -7.74 -10.54 0.36
C PRO A 41 -8.28 -9.66 1.49
N VAL A 42 -9.28 -10.13 2.26
CA VAL A 42 -9.85 -9.36 3.37
C VAL A 42 -8.83 -9.30 4.49
N TRP A 43 -8.23 -10.45 4.83
CA TRP A 43 -7.16 -10.50 5.83
C TRP A 43 -5.96 -9.63 5.42
N PHE A 44 -5.56 -9.64 4.15
CA PHE A 44 -4.47 -8.79 3.66
C PHE A 44 -4.80 -7.28 3.80
N ILE A 45 -6.05 -6.89 3.51
CA ILE A 45 -6.51 -5.50 3.69
C ILE A 45 -6.50 -5.12 5.18
N ASP A 46 -7.03 -5.96 6.05
CA ASP A 46 -7.05 -5.69 7.50
C ASP A 46 -5.62 -5.59 8.07
N ASN A 47 -4.71 -6.46 7.61
CA ASN A 47 -3.30 -6.42 8.00
C ASN A 47 -2.62 -5.13 7.50
N THR A 48 -2.86 -4.73 6.25
CA THR A 48 -2.30 -3.49 5.69
C THR A 48 -2.83 -2.26 6.41
N GLU A 49 -4.12 -2.19 6.72
CA GLU A 49 -4.71 -1.08 7.49
C GLU A 49 -4.12 -1.01 8.91
N SER A 50 -3.99 -2.14 9.60
CA SER A 50 -3.38 -2.20 10.93
C SER A 50 -1.94 -1.71 10.95
N VAL A 51 -1.12 -2.07 9.94
CA VAL A 51 0.26 -1.57 9.82
C VAL A 51 0.29 -0.08 9.47
N LEU A 52 -0.63 0.41 8.64
CA LEU A 52 -0.74 1.85 8.35
C LEU A 52 -1.03 2.64 9.63
N GLU A 53 -1.95 2.18 10.48
CA GLU A 53 -2.28 2.84 11.75
C GLU A 53 -1.11 2.85 12.75
N GLN A 54 -0.27 1.80 12.71
CA GLN A 54 0.90 1.68 13.58
C GLN A 54 2.09 2.52 13.10
N THR A 55 2.13 2.84 11.81
CA THR A 55 3.21 3.60 11.20
C THR A 55 2.84 5.08 11.10
N ARG A 56 3.82 5.98 11.13
CA ARG A 56 3.57 7.42 10.94
C ARG A 56 3.51 7.82 9.47
N LEU A 57 3.29 6.84 8.59
CA LEU A 57 3.24 7.05 7.15
C LEU A 57 1.98 7.79 6.78
N ILE A 58 2.13 8.81 5.95
CA ILE A 58 0.98 9.42 5.30
C ILE A 58 0.45 8.49 4.20
N VAL A 59 -0.85 8.58 3.90
CA VAL A 59 -1.52 7.75 2.89
C VAL A 59 -0.84 7.80 1.52
N ALA A 60 -0.33 8.97 1.09
CA ALA A 60 0.41 9.10 -0.17
C ALA A 60 1.72 8.29 -0.20
N GLY A 61 2.34 8.06 0.96
CA GLY A 61 3.54 7.25 1.08
C GLY A 61 3.27 5.76 1.26
N TRP A 62 2.04 5.40 1.60
CA TRP A 62 1.63 4.03 1.91
C TRP A 62 1.77 3.10 0.71
N TRP A 63 1.47 3.59 -0.50
CA TRP A 63 1.62 2.80 -1.73
C TRP A 63 3.04 2.25 -1.88
N ARG A 64 4.08 3.02 -1.51
CA ARG A 64 5.47 2.58 -1.59
C ARG A 64 5.84 1.48 -0.59
N ALA A 65 5.01 1.27 0.45
CA ALA A 65 5.15 0.18 1.41
C ALA A 65 4.43 -1.09 0.92
N VAL A 66 3.24 -0.94 0.32
CA VAL A 66 2.37 -2.04 -0.11
C VAL A 66 2.77 -2.62 -1.46
N GLU A 67 3.11 -1.79 -2.45
CA GLU A 67 3.47 -2.23 -3.81
C GLU A 67 4.55 -3.32 -3.83
N PRO A 68 5.64 -3.26 -3.05
CA PRO A 68 6.63 -4.33 -3.01
C PRO A 68 6.12 -5.67 -2.44
N GLN A 69 5.00 -5.67 -1.73
CA GLN A 69 4.41 -6.84 -1.08
C GLN A 69 3.39 -7.56 -1.96
N LEU A 70 2.94 -6.90 -3.03
CA LEU A 70 2.14 -7.53 -4.06
C LEU A 70 3.07 -8.37 -4.94
N LYS A 71 2.92 -9.70 -4.85
CA LYS A 71 3.70 -10.70 -5.56
C LYS A 71 2.81 -11.44 -6.55
N GLY A 72 3.43 -12.29 -7.37
CA GLY A 72 2.70 -13.18 -8.27
C GLY A 72 1.70 -12.43 -9.15
N LYS A 73 0.44 -12.90 -9.14
CA LYS A 73 -0.67 -12.32 -9.91
C LYS A 73 -1.10 -10.95 -9.40
N ALA A 74 -0.85 -10.66 -8.12
CA ALA A 74 -1.24 -9.38 -7.52
C ALA A 74 -0.32 -8.22 -7.94
N GLY A 75 0.88 -8.53 -8.42
CA GLY A 75 1.86 -7.55 -8.90
C GLY A 75 1.98 -7.42 -10.42
N GLU A 76 1.17 -8.17 -11.20
CA GLU A 76 1.22 -8.23 -12.68
C GLU A 76 0.30 -7.22 -13.37
#